data_AF-A0A813IKW2-F1
#
_entry.id   AF-A0A813IKW2-F1
#
_cell.length_a   1.000
_cell.length_b   1.000
_cell.length_c   1.000
_cell.angle_alpha   90.00
_cell.angle_beta   90.00
_cell.angle_gamma   90.00
#
_symmetry.space_group_name_H-M   'P 1'
#
loop_
_entity.id
_entity.type
_entity.pdbx_description
1 polymer ?
#
loop_
_entity_poly.entity_id
_entity_poly.type
_entity_poly.pdbx_seq_one_letter_code
_entity_poly.pdbx_strand_id
1 'polypeptide(L)'
;MAFRVAAAMLAFLGYAVGSPEGSALQNTTGACGGDSDQQIWRSGGKYTFGRVATHCGRRCYYSAGCSAVCLAYKEGYSANCSSCMGSLVSCTASQCLKACWDLESCVTCIQTNCTPAFTNCSGLEVLSSAQAPPSWAHLQAPRNHSLLGCLEEVRIS
;
A
#
# COMPACT_ATOMS: atom_id res chain seq x y z
N MET A 1 37.15 22.59 -37.25
CA MET A 1 37.53 24.00 -37.01
C MET A 1 36.22 24.78 -36.87
N ALA A 2 35.58 24.84 -35.69
CA ALA A 2 35.86 25.75 -34.56
C ALA A 2 35.73 27.24 -34.93
N PHE A 3 34.53 27.83 -34.81
CA PHE A 3 34.28 29.28 -34.70
C PHE A 3 32.83 29.46 -34.23
N ARG A 4 32.44 30.26 -33.25
CA ARG A 4 33.07 31.00 -32.15
C ARG A 4 31.91 31.34 -31.20
N VAL A 5 32.13 31.25 -29.89
CA VAL A 5 31.21 31.68 -28.84
C VAL A 5 31.02 33.20 -28.93
N ALA A 6 29.78 33.66 -29.09
CA ALA A 6 29.38 35.04 -28.86
C ALA A 6 28.25 35.04 -27.84
N ALA A 7 28.59 35.42 -26.61
CA ALA A 7 27.65 35.64 -25.52
C ALA A 7 26.81 36.89 -25.84
N ALA A 8 25.56 36.69 -26.24
CA ALA A 8 24.54 37.73 -26.29
C ALA A 8 23.71 37.65 -25.00
N MET A 9 24.00 38.54 -24.06
CA MET A 9 23.17 38.79 -22.88
C MET A 9 21.90 39.55 -23.29
N LEU A 10 20.86 38.84 -23.73
CA LEU A 10 19.51 39.38 -23.80
C LEU A 10 18.49 38.29 -23.42
N ALA A 11 17.60 38.67 -22.52
CA ALA A 11 16.63 37.84 -21.84
C ALA A 11 15.78 36.97 -22.80
N PHE A 12 16.01 35.66 -22.73
CA PHE A 12 14.94 34.68 -22.74
C PHE A 12 15.12 33.86 -21.47
N LEU A 13 14.13 33.94 -20.59
CA LEU A 13 14.05 33.18 -19.35
C LEU A 13 14.41 31.72 -19.65
N GLY A 14 15.50 31.26 -19.06
CA GLY A 14 16.00 29.91 -19.22
C GLY A 14 14.93 28.90 -18.80
N TYR A 15 14.25 28.31 -19.77
CA TYR A 15 13.56 27.05 -19.56
C TYR A 15 14.64 25.98 -19.53
N ALA A 16 15.16 25.73 -18.32
CA ALA A 16 15.70 24.41 -18.04
C ALA A 16 14.56 23.42 -18.32
N VAL A 17 14.58 22.74 -19.47
CA VAL A 17 13.96 21.42 -19.60
C VAL A 17 14.81 20.50 -18.72
N GLY A 18 14.57 20.58 -17.41
CA GLY A 18 14.80 19.48 -16.50
C GLY A 18 13.77 18.41 -16.85
N SER A 19 14.26 17.22 -17.18
CA SER A 19 13.43 16.03 -17.42
C SER A 19 12.38 15.85 -16.31
N PRO A 20 11.17 15.37 -16.63
CA PRO A 20 10.17 15.08 -15.62
C PRO A 20 10.76 14.12 -14.61
N GLU A 21 10.59 14.49 -13.33
CA GLU A 21 10.65 13.64 -12.16
C GLU A 21 11.13 12.19 -12.40
N GLY A 22 12.46 12.04 -12.40
CA GLY A 22 13.07 10.81 -11.94
C GLY A 22 12.64 10.61 -10.49
N SER A 23 11.48 9.99 -10.30
CA SER A 23 10.98 9.49 -9.04
C SER A 23 12.16 8.83 -8.35
N ALA A 24 12.57 9.40 -7.21
CA ALA A 24 13.58 8.80 -6.36
C ALA A 24 13.22 7.31 -6.24
N LEU A 25 14.08 6.45 -6.77
CA LEU A 25 14.05 5.05 -6.45
C LEU A 25 14.33 5.02 -4.95
N GLN A 26 13.27 5.01 -4.14
CA GLN A 26 13.42 4.53 -2.78
C GLN A 26 13.96 3.12 -2.95
N ASN A 27 15.26 2.98 -2.70
CA ASN A 27 15.93 1.72 -2.57
C ASN A 27 15.38 1.10 -1.28
N THR A 28 14.16 0.58 -1.37
CA THR A 28 13.46 -0.06 -0.27
C THR A 28 14.16 -1.39 -0.08
N THR A 29 15.11 -1.46 0.85
CA THR A 29 15.93 -2.62 1.19
C THR A 29 15.12 -3.79 1.82
N GLY A 30 13.78 -3.73 1.78
CA GLY A 30 12.89 -4.76 2.30
C GLY A 30 12.39 -5.73 1.23
N ALA A 31 11.59 -6.70 1.66
CA ALA A 31 11.08 -7.79 0.83
C ALA A 31 10.21 -7.34 -0.36
N CYS A 32 9.66 -6.13 -0.32
CA CYS A 32 8.91 -5.52 -1.43
C CYS A 32 9.77 -4.59 -2.28
N GLY A 33 11.10 -4.68 -2.18
CA GLY A 33 12.03 -3.82 -2.92
C GLY A 33 12.25 -4.17 -4.37
N GLY A 34 11.77 -5.33 -4.83
CA GLY A 34 11.84 -5.70 -6.24
C GLY A 34 11.00 -4.76 -7.12
N ASP A 35 11.48 -4.51 -8.35
CA ASP A 35 10.85 -3.59 -9.29
C ASP A 35 9.36 -3.90 -9.53
N SER A 36 8.99 -5.18 -9.62
CA SER A 36 7.59 -5.60 -9.79
C SER A 36 6.71 -5.24 -8.58
N ASP A 37 7.18 -5.50 -7.36
CA ASP A 37 6.45 -5.16 -6.13
C ASP A 37 6.29 -3.64 -6.00
N GLN A 38 7.36 -2.89 -6.28
CA GLN A 38 7.34 -1.44 -6.29
C GLN A 38 6.40 -0.88 -7.35
N GLN A 39 6.35 -1.49 -8.54
CA GLN A 39 5.45 -1.08 -9.61
C GLN A 39 3.98 -1.30 -9.22
N ILE A 40 3.63 -2.46 -8.65
CA ILE A 40 2.27 -2.73 -8.15
C ILE A 40 1.92 -1.73 -7.05
N TRP A 41 2.82 -1.52 -6.08
CA TRP A 41 2.62 -0.62 -4.97
C TRP A 41 2.35 0.82 -5.42
N ARG A 42 3.16 1.32 -6.35
CA ARG A 42 3.12 2.70 -6.86
C ARG A 42 1.97 2.95 -7.84
N SER A 43 1.58 1.95 -8.63
CA SER A 43 0.52 2.08 -9.65
C SER A 43 -0.90 2.09 -9.09
N GLY A 44 -1.08 1.73 -7.82
CA GLY A 44 -2.40 1.73 -7.20
C GLY A 44 -2.48 0.88 -5.94
N GLY A 45 -1.58 -0.10 -5.78
CA GLY A 45 -1.58 -1.06 -4.68
C GLY A 45 -1.66 -0.42 -3.31
N LYS A 46 -0.93 0.68 -3.06
CA LYS A 46 -0.99 1.40 -1.79
C LYS A 46 -2.38 1.94 -1.43
N TYR A 47 -3.18 2.27 -2.44
CA TYR A 47 -4.53 2.79 -2.24
C TYR A 47 -5.56 1.68 -2.08
N THR A 48 -5.36 0.51 -2.65
CA THR A 48 -6.30 -0.62 -2.55
C THR A 48 -5.95 -1.59 -1.43
N PHE A 49 -4.72 -1.53 -0.90
CA PHE A 49 -4.16 -2.51 0.02
C PHE A 49 -5.06 -2.80 1.23
N GLY A 50 -5.58 -1.77 1.91
CA GLY A 50 -6.45 -1.97 3.08
C GLY A 50 -7.69 -2.81 2.77
N ARG A 51 -8.31 -2.61 1.60
CA ARG A 51 -9.47 -3.38 1.14
C ARG A 51 -9.09 -4.83 0.88
N VAL A 52 -8.03 -5.04 0.11
CA VAL A 52 -7.60 -6.38 -0.33
C VAL A 52 -7.06 -7.19 0.86
N ALA A 53 -6.28 -6.56 1.74
CA ALA A 53 -5.79 -7.15 2.97
C ALA A 53 -6.95 -7.56 3.90
N THR A 54 -8.00 -6.73 4.00
CA THR A 54 -9.21 -7.08 4.76
C THR A 54 -9.96 -8.25 4.12
N HIS A 55 -10.12 -8.24 2.80
CA HIS A 55 -10.77 -9.33 2.06
C HIS A 55 -10.02 -10.66 2.25
N CYS A 56 -8.72 -10.67 1.95
CA CYS A 56 -7.86 -11.84 2.10
C CYS A 56 -7.80 -12.30 3.56
N GLY A 57 -7.64 -11.36 4.50
CA GLY A 57 -7.68 -11.65 5.93
C GLY A 57 -8.97 -12.35 6.35
N ARG A 58 -10.13 -11.80 6.01
CA ARG A 58 -11.43 -12.43 6.36
C ARG A 58 -11.57 -13.82 5.73
N ARG A 59 -11.20 -13.99 4.46
CA ARG A 59 -11.27 -15.28 3.77
C ARG A 59 -10.34 -16.33 4.39
N CYS A 60 -9.23 -15.88 4.97
CA CYS A 60 -8.18 -16.72 5.55
C CYS A 60 -8.20 -16.76 7.09
N TYR A 61 -9.27 -16.30 7.73
CA TYR A 61 -9.37 -16.15 9.19
C TYR A 61 -8.17 -15.41 9.80
N TYR A 62 -7.66 -14.43 9.08
CA TYR A 62 -6.53 -13.57 9.40
C TYR A 62 -5.20 -14.32 9.63
N SER A 63 -5.09 -15.58 9.19
CA SER A 63 -3.81 -16.29 9.24
C SER A 63 -2.82 -15.66 8.28
N ALA A 64 -1.56 -15.52 8.73
CA ALA A 64 -0.52 -14.86 7.95
C ALA A 64 -0.26 -15.55 6.60
N GLY A 65 -0.08 -16.88 6.60
CA GLY A 65 0.27 -17.65 5.41
C GLY A 65 -0.82 -17.65 4.34
N CYS A 66 -2.07 -17.95 4.69
CA CYS A 66 -3.16 -17.93 3.72
C CYS A 66 -3.41 -16.50 3.19
N SER A 67 -3.34 -15.48 4.07
CA SER A 67 -3.52 -14.09 3.64
C SER A 67 -2.42 -13.64 2.67
N ALA A 68 -1.17 -14.05 2.92
CA ALA A 68 -0.04 -13.80 2.01
C ALA A 68 -0.29 -14.43 0.63
N VAL A 69 -0.66 -15.71 0.58
CA VAL A 69 -0.98 -16.40 -0.69
C VAL A 69 -2.12 -15.69 -1.43
N CYS A 70 -3.17 -15.27 -0.73
CA CYS A 70 -4.28 -14.53 -1.33
C CYS A 70 -3.83 -13.17 -1.90
N LEU A 71 -2.99 -12.43 -1.18
CA LEU A 71 -2.45 -11.14 -1.63
C LEU A 71 -1.54 -11.29 -2.84
N ALA A 72 -0.66 -12.29 -2.84
CA ALA A 72 0.17 -12.63 -4.00
C ALA A 72 -0.69 -12.96 -5.23
N TYR A 73 -1.73 -13.77 -5.06
CA TYR A 73 -2.61 -14.17 -6.15
C TYR A 73 -3.45 -13.01 -6.70
N LYS A 74 -4.01 -12.16 -5.83
CA LYS A 74 -4.90 -11.07 -6.27
C LYS A 74 -4.16 -9.88 -6.86
N GLU A 75 -3.03 -9.49 -6.28
CA GLU A 75 -2.35 -8.25 -6.64
C GLU A 75 -1.03 -8.50 -7.40
N GLY A 76 -0.53 -9.73 -7.44
CA GLY A 76 0.70 -10.09 -8.13
C GLY A 76 1.98 -9.80 -7.34
N TYR A 77 1.89 -9.48 -6.05
CA TYR A 77 3.08 -9.30 -5.22
C TYR A 77 3.92 -10.59 -5.16
N SER A 78 5.23 -10.43 -5.07
CA SER A 78 6.16 -11.52 -4.83
C SER A 78 5.82 -12.27 -3.54
N ALA A 79 6.25 -13.53 -3.45
CA ALA A 79 6.02 -14.36 -2.26
C ALA A 79 6.64 -13.73 -0.99
N ASN A 80 7.81 -13.10 -1.12
CA ASN A 80 8.47 -12.45 0.02
C ASN A 80 7.73 -11.18 0.45
N CYS A 81 7.32 -10.33 -0.51
CA CYS A 81 6.56 -9.12 -0.21
C CYS A 81 5.20 -9.43 0.40
N SER A 82 4.45 -10.35 -0.21
CA SER A 82 3.14 -10.77 0.28
C SER A 82 3.20 -11.45 1.66
N SER A 83 4.31 -12.11 2.01
CA SER A 83 4.54 -12.65 3.36
C SER A 83 4.58 -11.55 4.43
N CYS A 84 5.25 -10.42 4.15
CA CYS A 84 5.22 -9.24 5.04
C CYS A 84 3.80 -8.68 5.18
N MET A 85 3.06 -8.59 4.07
CA MET A 85 1.68 -8.10 4.08
C MET A 85 0.73 -9.05 4.84
N GLY A 86 0.88 -10.36 4.68
CA GLY A 86 0.12 -11.35 5.45
C GLY A 86 0.44 -11.29 6.95
N SER A 87 1.69 -11.03 7.31
CA SER A 87 2.10 -10.81 8.70
C SER A 87 1.43 -9.57 9.31
N LEU A 88 1.27 -8.49 8.54
CA LEU A 88 0.52 -7.30 8.97
C LEU A 88 -0.96 -7.63 9.23
N VAL A 89 -1.59 -8.42 8.36
CA VAL A 89 -2.98 -8.88 8.55
C VAL A 89 -3.13 -9.67 9.85
N SER A 90 -2.24 -10.63 10.10
CA SER A 90 -2.25 -11.43 11.32
C SER A 90 -1.94 -10.61 12.57
N CYS A 91 -1.01 -9.65 12.48
CA CYS A 91 -0.73 -8.72 13.57
C CYS A 91 -1.98 -7.92 13.93
N THR A 92 -2.64 -7.34 12.92
CA THR A 92 -3.86 -6.55 13.11
C THR A 92 -4.96 -7.35 13.81
N ALA A 93 -5.14 -8.61 13.42
CA ALA A 93 -6.12 -9.49 14.05
C ALA A 93 -5.74 -9.89 15.49
N SER A 94 -4.45 -10.04 15.80
CA SER A 94 -4.01 -10.43 17.14
C SER A 94 -3.94 -9.26 18.14
N GLN A 95 -3.48 -8.09 17.69
CA GLN A 95 -3.21 -6.93 18.55
C GLN A 95 -4.32 -5.89 18.52
N CYS A 96 -5.00 -5.74 17.38
CA CYS A 96 -5.85 -4.57 17.11
C CYS A 96 -7.32 -4.89 16.86
N LEU A 97 -7.72 -6.16 16.86
CA LEU A 97 -9.09 -6.57 16.52
C LEU A 97 -10.17 -5.84 17.35
N LYS A 98 -9.91 -5.62 18.64
CA LYS A 98 -10.82 -4.86 19.52
C LYS A 98 -10.85 -3.37 19.19
N ALA A 99 -9.67 -2.78 18.96
CA ALA A 99 -9.55 -1.38 18.58
C ALA A 99 -10.23 -1.11 17.23
N CYS A 100 -10.25 -2.10 16.33
CA CYS A 100 -10.89 -2.03 15.02
C CYS A 100 -12.42 -2.09 15.02
N TRP A 101 -13.06 -1.87 16.16
CA TRP A 101 -14.48 -1.50 16.22
C TRP A 101 -14.70 -0.02 15.89
N ASP A 102 -13.69 0.80 16.14
CA ASP A 102 -13.62 2.20 15.77
C ASP A 102 -12.49 2.39 14.77
N LEU A 103 -12.68 3.26 13.77
CA LEU A 103 -11.69 3.43 12.71
C LEU A 103 -10.40 4.08 13.22
N GLU A 104 -10.51 5.16 13.97
CA GLU A 104 -9.35 5.95 14.42
C GLU A 104 -8.50 5.13 15.40
N SER A 105 -9.17 4.41 16.30
CA SER A 105 -8.56 3.46 17.23
C SER A 105 -7.90 2.30 16.50
N CYS A 106 -8.52 1.79 15.42
CA CYS A 106 -7.93 0.75 14.56
C CYS A 106 -6.60 1.23 13.96
N VAL A 107 -6.64 2.38 13.28
CA VAL A 107 -5.49 2.94 12.55
C VAL A 107 -4.35 3.20 13.53
N THR A 108 -4.66 3.84 14.66
CA THR A 108 -3.68 4.10 15.72
C THR A 108 -3.07 2.80 16.24
N CYS A 109 -3.88 1.78 16.53
CA CYS A 109 -3.38 0.51 17.01
C CYS A 109 -2.45 -0.16 15.99
N ILE A 110 -2.83 -0.19 14.71
CA ILE A 110 -2.01 -0.81 13.65
C ILE A 110 -0.70 -0.02 13.50
N GLN A 111 -0.75 1.31 13.49
CA GLN A 111 0.43 2.18 13.43
C GLN A 111 1.40 1.93 14.57
N THR A 112 0.91 1.75 15.79
CA THR A 112 1.76 1.51 16.96
C THR A 112 2.31 0.09 17.00
N ASN A 113 1.46 -0.92 16.75
CA ASN A 113 1.80 -2.31 17.07
C ASN A 113 2.27 -3.13 15.87
N CYS A 114 1.86 -2.76 14.66
CA CYS A 114 2.01 -3.62 13.48
C CYS A 114 2.83 -2.97 12.36
N THR A 115 2.71 -1.65 12.16
CA THR A 115 3.46 -0.91 11.14
C THR A 115 4.98 -1.01 11.29
N PRO A 116 5.59 -0.92 12.49
CA PRO A 116 7.05 -0.96 12.60
C PRO A 116 7.65 -2.26 12.04
N ALA A 117 7.05 -3.41 12.39
CA ALA A 117 7.47 -4.71 11.88
C ALA A 117 7.19 -4.84 10.38
N PHE A 118 6.04 -4.34 9.91
CA PHE A 118 5.70 -4.35 8.50
C PHE A 118 6.67 -3.51 7.65
N THR A 119 6.95 -2.27 8.04
CA THR A 119 7.86 -1.38 7.32
C THR A 119 9.28 -1.96 7.32
N ASN A 120 9.73 -2.52 8.44
CA ASN A 120 11.02 -3.20 8.51
C ASN A 120 11.09 -4.43 7.59
N CYS A 121 10.02 -5.22 7.49
CA CYS A 121 9.97 -6.41 6.63
C CYS A 121 9.88 -6.03 5.15
N SER A 122 8.92 -5.19 4.79
CA SER A 122 8.55 -4.88 3.41
C SER A 122 9.39 -3.78 2.78
N GLY A 123 9.87 -2.83 3.59
CA GLY A 123 10.40 -1.55 3.11
C GLY A 123 9.33 -0.60 2.58
N LEU A 124 8.04 -0.92 2.75
CA LEU A 124 6.92 -0.07 2.33
C LEU A 124 6.43 0.78 3.49
N GLU A 125 6.21 2.06 3.23
CA GLU A 125 5.47 2.94 4.12
C GLU A 125 3.98 2.87 3.76
N VAL A 126 3.21 2.22 4.62
CA VAL A 126 1.77 1.96 4.42
C VAL A 126 0.89 2.97 5.15
N LEU A 127 1.35 3.51 6.28
CA LEU A 127 0.49 4.10 7.30
C LEU A 127 1.10 5.37 7.89
N SER A 128 1.42 6.38 7.07
CA SER A 128 1.42 7.75 7.59
C SER A 128 -0.02 8.30 7.51
N SER A 129 -0.44 9.08 8.50
CA SER A 129 -1.76 9.74 8.51
C SER A 129 -2.00 10.62 7.28
N ALA A 130 -0.95 11.04 6.58
CA ALA A 130 -1.01 11.79 5.33
C ALA A 130 -1.35 10.94 4.09
N GLN A 131 -1.30 9.60 4.20
CA GLN A 131 -1.43 8.67 3.07
C GLN A 131 -2.51 7.60 3.27
N ALA A 132 -3.33 7.73 4.32
CA ALA A 132 -4.54 6.94 4.45
C ALA A 132 -5.35 7.08 3.15
N PRO A 133 -5.50 6.02 2.34
CA PRO A 133 -6.21 6.14 1.09
C PRO A 133 -7.68 6.47 1.39
N PRO A 134 -8.40 7.17 0.49
CA PRO A 134 -9.86 7.33 0.59
C PRO A 134 -10.57 5.97 0.65
N SER A 135 -9.85 4.89 0.36
CA SER A 135 -10.30 3.52 0.51
C SER A 135 -10.39 3.01 1.96
N TRP A 136 -10.03 3.77 2.98
CA TRP A 136 -10.49 3.41 4.33
C TRP A 136 -11.90 3.94 4.62
N ALA A 137 -12.52 4.64 3.68
CA ALA A 137 -13.95 4.95 3.71
C ALA A 137 -14.85 3.71 3.65
N HIS A 138 -14.39 2.54 3.18
CA HIS A 138 -15.18 1.30 3.28
C HIS A 138 -15.11 0.65 4.66
N LEU A 139 -14.19 1.05 5.53
CA LEU A 139 -14.30 0.79 6.97
C LEU A 139 -15.23 1.82 7.66
N GLN A 140 -15.51 2.95 6.99
CA GLN A 140 -16.51 3.95 7.39
C GLN A 140 -17.91 3.66 6.86
N ALA A 141 -18.07 2.70 5.95
CA ALA A 141 -19.40 2.21 5.60
C ALA A 141 -19.99 1.55 6.85
N PRO A 142 -21.21 1.94 7.30
CA PRO A 142 -21.83 1.28 8.42
C PRO A 142 -21.84 -0.22 8.11
N ARG A 143 -21.31 -1.03 9.04
CA ARG A 143 -21.51 -2.47 9.02
C ARG A 143 -23.02 -2.70 9.14
N ASN A 144 -23.74 -2.64 8.03
CA ASN A 144 -25.09 -3.14 7.96
C ASN A 144 -24.92 -4.66 7.93
N HIS A 145 -25.02 -5.30 9.09
CA HIS A 145 -25.12 -6.74 9.26
C HIS A 145 -26.42 -7.32 8.64
N SER A 146 -27.01 -6.64 7.65
CA SER A 146 -28.04 -7.21 6.81
C SER A 146 -27.39 -8.19 5.83
N LEU A 147 -27.84 -9.43 5.90
CA LEU A 147 -27.47 -10.59 5.09
C LEU A 147 -27.41 -10.34 3.55
N LEU A 148 -27.96 -9.21 3.08
CA LEU A 148 -27.99 -8.80 1.69
C LEU A 148 -26.64 -8.29 1.15
N GLY A 149 -25.77 -7.74 1.99
CA GLY A 149 -24.45 -7.22 1.56
C GLY A 149 -23.41 -8.31 1.26
N CYS A 150 -23.63 -9.54 1.74
CA CYS A 150 -22.75 -10.69 1.46
C CYS A 150 -23.09 -11.41 0.14
N LEU A 151 -24.24 -11.13 -0.47
CA LEU A 151 -24.74 -11.91 -1.63
C LEU A 151 -24.36 -11.29 -2.99
N GLU A 152 -24.08 -9.98 -3.07
CA GLU A 152 -23.76 -9.35 -4.35
C GLU A 152 -22.27 -9.53 -4.76
N GLU A 153 -21.33 -9.66 -3.80
CA GLU A 153 -19.92 -9.98 -4.11
C GLU A 153 -19.68 -11.47 -4.41
N VAL A 154 -20.70 -12.34 -4.27
CA VAL A 154 -20.64 -13.74 -4.71
C VAL A 154 -21.00 -13.88 -6.20
N ARG A 155 -21.48 -12.81 -6.86
CA ARG A 155 -21.93 -12.86 -8.27
C ARG A 155 -20.89 -12.38 -9.30
N ILE A 156 -19.67 -12.07 -8.90
CA ILE A 156 -18.57 -11.88 -9.88
C ILE A 156 -17.66 -13.10 -9.75
N SER A 157 -18.13 -14.18 -10.38
CA SER A 157 -17.32 -15.32 -10.82
C SER A 157 -16.27 -14.88 -11.84
#